data_AF-A0A843ST01-F1
#
_entry.id   AF-A0A843ST01-F1
#
_cell.length_a   1.000
_cell.length_b   1.000
_cell.length_c   1.000
_cell.angle_alpha   90.00
_cell.angle_beta   90.00
_cell.angle_gamma   90.00
#
_symmetry.space_group_name_H-M   'P 1'
#
loop_
_entity.id
_entity.type
_entity.pdbx_description
1 polymer ?
#
loop_
_entity_poly.entity_id
_entity_poly.type
_entity_poly.pdbx_seq_one_letter_code
_entity_poly.pdbx_strand_id
1 'polypeptide(L)'
;MSSRLVNVRLDEERVRKAQRLRESGVALSDVVREAIDERFATLRRSESQPDVRTIVRGIFQQYPDPPDLPPRDYDVHDRRAARVAIRRKLRSVRP
;
A
#
# COMPACT_ATOMS: atom_id res chain seq x y z
N MET A 1 -23.03 -1.20 18.74
CA MET A 1 -22.33 -1.53 17.48
C MET A 1 -23.05 -2.70 16.84
N SER A 2 -23.39 -2.62 15.54
CA SER A 2 -24.06 -3.72 14.84
C SER A 2 -23.04 -4.82 14.52
N SER A 3 -23.10 -5.95 15.24
CA SER A 3 -22.32 -7.13 14.91
C SER A 3 -23.08 -7.97 13.89
N ARG A 4 -22.50 -8.18 12.71
CA ARG A 4 -23.05 -9.09 11.69
C ARG A 4 -22.44 -10.48 11.88
N LEU A 5 -23.28 -11.51 11.93
CA LEU A 5 -22.82 -12.90 11.94
C LEU A 5 -22.28 -13.29 10.56
N VAL A 6 -21.11 -13.91 10.55
CA VAL A 6 -20.44 -14.43 9.34
C VAL A 6 -20.14 -15.90 9.58
N ASN A 7 -20.60 -16.77 8.68
CA ASN A 7 -20.33 -18.20 8.73
C ASN A 7 -19.01 -18.51 8.03
N VAL A 8 -18.14 -19.27 8.70
CA VAL A 8 -16.83 -19.68 8.18
C VAL A 8 -16.76 -21.20 8.18
N ARG A 9 -16.23 -21.79 7.10
CA ARG A 9 -16.00 -23.23 7.01
C ARG A 9 -14.65 -23.56 7.65
N LEU A 10 -14.65 -24.52 8.56
CA LEU A 10 -13.47 -25.05 9.22
C LEU A 10 -13.32 -26.53 8.88
N ASP A 11 -12.09 -27.00 8.72
CA ASP A 11 -11.82 -28.43 8.64
C ASP A 11 -11.87 -29.09 10.03
N GLU A 12 -11.81 -30.41 10.04
CA GLU A 12 -11.92 -31.22 11.27
C GLU A 12 -10.81 -30.92 12.28
N GLU A 13 -9.61 -30.56 11.83
CA GLU A 13 -8.52 -30.19 12.73
C GLU A 13 -8.82 -28.85 13.43
N ARG A 14 -9.27 -27.86 12.66
CA ARG A 14 -9.64 -26.53 13.17
C ARG A 14 -10.87 -26.60 14.09
N VAL A 15 -11.84 -27.49 13.80
CA VAL A 15 -12.98 -27.75 14.68
C VAL A 15 -12.51 -28.32 16.02
N ARG A 16 -11.62 -29.32 16.02
CA ARG A 16 -11.06 -29.89 17.26
C ARG A 16 -10.33 -28.85 18.11
N LYS A 17 -9.55 -27.96 17.47
CA LYS A 17 -8.86 -26.86 18.17
C LYS A 17 -9.86 -25.85 18.75
N ALA A 18 -10.87 -25.45 17.97
CA ALA A 18 -11.91 -24.52 18.43
C ALA A 18 -12.69 -25.08 19.64
N GLN A 19 -12.94 -26.39 19.68
CA GLN A 19 -13.60 -27.03 20.80
C GLN A 19 -12.75 -26.97 22.07
N ARG A 20 -11.46 -27.30 21.99
CA ARG A 20 -10.52 -27.15 23.13
C ARG A 20 -10.42 -25.71 23.62
N LEU A 21 -10.38 -24.74 22.70
CA LEU A 21 -10.34 -23.33 23.06
C LEU A 21 -11.60 -22.91 23.82
N ARG A 22 -12.77 -23.38 23.38
CA ARG A 22 -14.04 -23.15 24.08
C ARG A 22 -14.06 -23.78 25.47
N GLU A 23 -13.53 -24.99 25.63
CA GLU A 23 -13.40 -25.65 26.94
C GLU A 23 -12.52 -24.83 27.91
N SER A 24 -11.50 -24.13 27.38
CA SER A 24 -10.68 -23.18 28.16
C SER A 24 -11.30 -21.78 28.33
N GLY A 25 -12.56 -21.57 27.91
CA GLY A 25 -13.26 -20.29 28.05
C GLY A 25 -12.96 -19.26 26.95
N VAL A 26 -12.24 -19.63 25.89
CA VAL A 26 -11.92 -18.75 24.75
C VAL A 26 -12.96 -18.94 23.66
N ALA A 27 -13.71 -17.89 23.32
CA ALA A 27 -14.67 -17.95 22.24
C ALA A 27 -13.95 -17.85 20.87
N LEU A 28 -14.35 -18.71 19.92
CA LEU A 28 -13.83 -18.68 18.56
C LEU A 28 -14.00 -17.31 17.88
N SER A 29 -15.06 -16.58 18.22
CA SER A 29 -15.29 -15.23 17.71
C SER A 29 -14.18 -14.26 18.09
N ASP A 30 -13.60 -14.40 19.28
CA ASP A 30 -12.58 -13.49 19.78
C ASP A 30 -11.26 -13.76 19.06
N VAL A 31 -10.92 -15.04 18.90
CA VAL A 31 -9.78 -15.49 18.09
C VAL A 31 -9.87 -14.98 16.64
N VAL A 32 -11.06 -15.08 16.03
CA VAL A 32 -11.26 -14.63 14.65
C VAL A 32 -11.17 -13.12 14.54
N ARG A 33 -11.74 -12.36 15.49
CA ARG A 33 -11.65 -10.88 15.50
C ARG A 33 -10.21 -10.42 15.65
N GLU A 34 -9.48 -10.97 16.62
CA GLU A 34 -8.07 -10.66 16.85
C GLU A 34 -7.21 -10.96 15.63
N ALA A 35 -7.38 -12.15 15.04
CA ALA A 35 -6.64 -12.52 13.82
C ALA A 35 -6.96 -11.61 12.63
N ILE A 36 -8.21 -11.13 12.49
CA ILE A 36 -8.59 -10.15 11.47
C ILE A 36 -7.88 -8.82 11.72
N ASP A 37 -7.92 -8.31 12.95
CA ASP A 37 -7.30 -7.04 13.32
C ASP A 37 -5.78 -7.06 13.10
N GLU A 38 -5.10 -8.14 13.49
CA GLU A 38 -3.67 -8.34 13.27
C GLU A 38 -3.30 -8.37 11.78
N ARG A 39 -4.06 -9.12 10.98
CA ARG A 39 -3.84 -9.22 9.53
C ARG A 39 -4.09 -7.88 8.86
N PHE A 40 -5.13 -7.16 9.27
CA PHE A 40 -5.43 -5.85 8.75
C PHE A 40 -4.39 -4.80 9.15
N ALA A 41 -3.89 -4.84 10.38
CA ALA A 41 -2.79 -3.99 10.82
C ALA A 41 -1.51 -4.26 10.02
N THR A 42 -1.23 -5.52 9.71
CA THR A 42 -0.08 -5.91 8.87
C THR A 42 -0.24 -5.37 7.45
N LEU A 43 -1.43 -5.50 6.84
CA LEU A 43 -1.73 -4.92 5.54
C LEU A 43 -1.60 -3.40 5.54
N ARG A 44 -2.12 -2.72 6.57
CA ARG A 44 -1.96 -1.25 6.70
C ARG A 44 -0.51 -0.81 6.89
N ARG A 45 0.35 -1.61 7.51
CA ARG A 45 1.79 -1.30 7.58
C ARG A 45 2.45 -1.41 6.20
N SER A 46 2.05 -2.36 5.37
CA SER A 46 2.50 -2.44 3.97
C SER A 46 1.84 -1.42 3.04
N GLU A 47 0.62 -0.97 3.34
CA GLU A 47 -0.16 0.03 2.58
C GLU A 47 0.01 1.45 3.11
N SER A 48 0.77 1.66 4.19
CA SER A 48 1.18 2.99 4.63
C SER A 48 1.87 3.60 3.43
N GLN A 49 1.19 4.55 2.76
CA GLN A 49 1.67 5.12 1.51
C GLN A 49 3.15 5.41 1.68
N PRO A 50 4.02 4.88 0.80
CA PRO A 50 5.43 5.14 0.92
C PRO A 50 5.57 6.65 1.07
N ASP A 51 6.26 7.11 2.12
CA ASP A 51 6.34 8.54 2.40
C ASP A 51 6.96 9.20 1.17
N VAL A 52 6.09 9.77 0.33
CA VAL A 52 6.44 10.28 -0.99
C VAL A 52 7.54 11.32 -0.81
N ARG A 53 7.50 12.07 0.28
CA ARG A 53 8.53 13.06 0.62
C ARG A 53 9.88 12.40 0.90
N THR A 54 9.90 11.29 1.62
CA THR A 54 11.13 10.53 1.90
C THR A 54 11.70 9.90 0.63
N ILE A 55 10.87 9.31 -0.23
CA ILE A 55 11.31 8.73 -1.50
C ILE A 55 11.86 9.82 -2.43
N VAL A 56 11.09 10.89 -2.63
CA VAL A 56 11.50 12.01 -3.50
C VAL A 56 12.80 12.65 -2.99
N ARG A 57 12.94 12.82 -1.66
CA ARG A 57 14.20 13.28 -1.06
C ARG A 57 15.36 12.34 -1.35
N GLY A 58 15.15 11.02 -1.25
CA GLY A 58 16.19 10.04 -1.59
C GLY A 58 16.62 10.11 -3.05
N ILE A 59 15.67 10.29 -3.97
CA ILE A 59 15.97 10.46 -5.40
C ILE A 59 16.83 11.70 -5.63
N PHE A 60 16.47 12.86 -5.08
CA PHE A 60 17.24 14.10 -5.26
C PHE A 60 18.60 14.09 -4.56
N GLN A 61 18.77 13.31 -3.49
CA GLN A 61 20.07 13.11 -2.86
C GLN A 61 21.01 12.30 -3.75
N GLN A 62 20.49 11.25 -4.39
CA GLN A 62 21.27 10.39 -5.27
C GLN A 62 21.52 11.04 -6.64
N TYR A 63 20.57 11.84 -7.11
CA TYR A 63 20.60 12.52 -8.41
C TYR A 63 20.21 13.99 -8.23
N PRO A 64 21.13 14.84 -7.78
CA PRO A 64 20.85 16.26 -7.62
C PRO A 64 20.58 16.91 -8.99
N ASP A 65 19.61 17.82 -9.01
CA ASP A 65 19.32 18.65 -10.18
C ASP A 65 20.56 19.53 -10.49
N PRO A 66 21.04 19.58 -11.74
CA PRO A 66 22.07 20.53 -12.17
C PRO A 66 21.69 21.98 -11.83
N PRO A 67 22.64 22.81 -11.37
CA PRO A 67 22.38 24.19 -10.95
C PRO A 67 21.89 25.10 -12.09
N ASP A 68 22.15 24.72 -13.35
CA ASP A 68 21.88 25.48 -14.57
C ASP A 68 20.75 24.87 -15.41
N LEU A 69 19.84 24.13 -14.77
CA LEU A 69 18.66 23.56 -15.43
C LEU A 69 17.81 24.66 -16.07
N PRO A 70 17.64 24.65 -17.42
CA PRO A 70 16.82 25.65 -18.08
C PRO A 70 15.36 25.52 -17.62
N PRO A 71 14.62 26.64 -17.54
CA PRO A 71 13.18 26.61 -17.30
C PRO A 71 12.49 25.69 -18.31
N ARG A 72 11.46 24.98 -17.85
CA ARG A 72 10.64 24.15 -18.75
C ARG A 72 9.86 25.06 -19.70
N ASP A 73 9.88 24.73 -20.99
CA ASP A 73 9.17 25.47 -22.05
C ASP A 73 7.66 25.13 -22.12
N TYR A 74 7.15 24.43 -21.10
CA TYR A 74 5.77 24.00 -20.98
C TYR A 74 5.32 24.05 -19.53
N ASP A 75 4.01 24.27 -19.33
CA ASP A 75 3.39 24.17 -18.01
C ASP A 75 3.36 22.71 -17.55
N VAL A 76 3.96 22.45 -16.40
CA VAL A 76 4.00 21.12 -15.77
C VAL A 76 2.66 20.69 -15.17
N HIS A 77 1.77 21.65 -14.91
CA HIS A 77 0.43 21.40 -14.38
C HIS A 77 -0.60 21.12 -15.49
N ASP A 78 -0.32 21.53 -16.74
CA ASP A 78 -1.08 21.09 -17.91
C ASP A 78 -0.63 19.69 -18.37
N ARG A 79 -1.48 18.71 -18.07
CA ARG A 79 -1.28 17.30 -18.46
C ARG A 79 -1.02 17.11 -19.96
N ARG A 80 -1.69 17.87 -20.84
CA ARG A 80 -1.51 17.73 -22.30
C ARG A 80 -0.16 18.27 -22.71
N ALA A 81 0.19 19.48 -22.27
CA ALA A 81 1.48 20.11 -22.55
C ALA A 81 2.65 19.24 -22.06
N ALA A 82 2.57 18.75 -20.82
CA ALA A 82 3.59 17.88 -20.23
C ALA A 82 3.78 16.57 -21.02
N ARG A 83 2.68 15.91 -21.42
CA ARG A 83 2.73 14.68 -22.20
C ARG A 83 3.40 14.88 -23.56
N VAL A 84 3.12 15.99 -24.24
CA VAL A 84 3.74 16.31 -25.54
C VAL A 84 5.24 16.55 -25.36
N ALA A 85 5.63 17.38 -24.38
CA ALA A 85 7.04 17.70 -24.13
C ALA A 85 7.88 16.46 -23.75
N ILE A 86 7.36 15.60 -22.86
CA ILE A 86 8.02 14.34 -22.47
C ILE A 86 8.20 13.43 -23.68
N ARG A 87 7.14 13.25 -24.50
CA ARG A 87 7.22 12.41 -25.71
C ARG A 87 8.23 12.93 -26.72
N ARG A 88 8.28 14.25 -26.93
CA ARG A 88 9.27 14.91 -27.79
C ARG A 88 10.69 14.62 -27.30
N LYS A 89 10.95 14.79 -26.00
CA LYS A 89 12.27 14.52 -25.39
C LYS A 89 12.68 13.05 -25.52
N LEU A 90 11.76 12.11 -25.25
CA LEU A 90 12.05 10.67 -25.36
C LEU A 90 12.32 10.22 -26.80
N ARG A 91 11.73 10.90 -27.80
CA ARG A 91 12.04 10.65 -29.23
C ARG A 91 13.43 11.16 -29.63
N SER A 92 13.87 12.29 -29.08
CA SER A 92 15.21 12.84 -29.34
C SER A 92 16.36 12.08 -28.68
N VAL A 93 16.06 11.17 -27.75
CA VAL A 93 17.06 10.41 -26.98
C VAL A 93 17.18 8.95 -27.46
N ARG A 94 16.26 8.47 -28.31
CA ARG A 94 16.44 7.18 -29.00
C ARG A 94 17.39 7.38 -30.18
N PRO A 95 18.46 6.56 -30.32
CA PRO A 95 19.27 6.54 -31.53
C PRO A 95 18.46 6.09 -32.75
#